data_AF-A0A7V5J0I9-F1
#
_entry.id   AF-A0A7V5J0I9-F1
#
_cell.length_a   1.000
_cell.length_b   1.000
_cell.length_c   1.000
_cell.angle_alpha   90.00
_cell.angle_beta   90.00
_cell.angle_gamma   90.00
#
_symmetry.space_group_name_H-M   'P 1'
#
loop_
_entity.id
_entity.type
_entity.pdbx_description
1 polymer ?
#
loop_
_entity_poly.entity_id
_entity_poly.type
_entity_poly.pdbx_seq_one_letter_code
_entity_poly.pdbx_strand_id
1 'polypeptide(L)'
;TMLQNHEGISQQSTLLVHFTSFDDSSLGIFIYTFTNTANWAEYMRIQEDVNLKIMQIVEENGSGFAFPSQSVYLESMPKPTDN
;
A
#
# COMPACT_ATOMS: atom_id res chain seq x y z
N THR A 1 -8.94 -4.07 14.78
CA THR A 1 -8.96 -3.56 13.38
C THR A 1 -8.38 -4.62 12.45
N MET A 2 -8.59 -4.52 11.12
CA MET A 2 -8.49 -5.62 10.14
C MET A 2 -7.46 -6.73 10.46
N LEU A 3 -6.17 -6.39 10.58
CA LEU A 3 -5.10 -7.37 10.87
C LEU A 3 -5.21 -8.06 12.25
N GLN A 4 -5.64 -7.35 13.29
CA GLN A 4 -5.86 -7.91 14.64
C GLN A 4 -7.04 -8.88 14.68
N ASN A 5 -7.95 -8.79 13.72
CA ASN A 5 -9.13 -9.67 13.62
C ASN A 5 -8.98 -10.71 12.50
N HIS A 6 -7.83 -10.72 11.81
CA HIS A 6 -7.62 -11.56 10.65
C HIS A 6 -7.28 -12.98 11.06
N GLU A 7 -8.09 -13.96 10.66
CA GLU A 7 -7.94 -15.37 11.08
C GLU A 7 -6.59 -15.99 10.71
N GLY A 8 -5.98 -15.57 9.60
CA GLY A 8 -4.67 -16.03 9.14
C GLY A 8 -3.46 -15.35 9.81
N ILE A 9 -3.68 -14.36 10.67
CA ILE A 9 -2.61 -13.60 11.33
C ILE A 9 -2.43 -14.05 12.77
N SER A 10 -1.18 -14.27 13.16
CA SER A 10 -0.79 -14.62 14.53
C SER A 10 -1.06 -13.46 15.48
N GLN A 11 -1.85 -13.71 16.52
CA GLN A 11 -2.18 -12.71 17.55
C GLN A 11 -1.19 -12.71 18.72
N GLN A 12 -0.29 -13.69 18.78
CA GLN A 12 0.75 -13.81 19.79
C GLN A 12 2.08 -13.22 19.33
N SER A 13 2.20 -12.90 18.04
CA SER A 13 3.41 -12.36 17.43
C SER A 13 3.32 -10.83 17.29
N THR A 14 4.46 -10.20 17.08
CA THR A 14 4.55 -8.75 16.86
C THR A 14 3.69 -8.32 15.67
N LEU A 15 2.88 -7.28 15.87
CA LEU A 15 2.08 -6.62 14.84
C LEU A 15 2.34 -5.11 14.93
N LEU A 16 2.91 -4.54 13.87
CA LEU A 16 3.24 -3.11 13.76
C LEU A 16 2.60 -2.53 12.50
N VAL A 17 2.00 -1.35 12.64
CA VAL A 17 1.47 -0.54 11.53
C VAL A 17 1.79 0.92 11.84
N HIS A 18 2.71 1.53 11.08
CA HIS A 18 3.18 2.89 11.35
C HIS A 18 3.45 3.66 10.05
N PHE A 19 3.18 4.96 10.06
CA PHE A 19 3.77 5.87 9.08
C PHE A 19 5.26 6.01 9.37
N THR A 20 6.11 5.87 8.35
CA THR A 20 7.56 5.78 8.52
C THR A 20 8.35 6.81 7.74
N SER A 21 7.88 7.24 6.57
CA SER A 21 8.70 8.08 5.69
C SER A 21 7.87 9.00 4.81
N PHE A 22 8.47 10.15 4.50
CA PHE A 22 8.12 10.97 3.35
C PHE A 22 9.06 10.55 2.23
N ASP A 23 8.57 9.78 1.26
CA ASP A 23 9.33 9.37 0.10
C ASP A 23 9.13 10.38 -1.04
N ASP A 24 9.92 10.27 -2.11
CA ASP A 24 9.96 11.26 -3.21
C ASP A 24 8.58 11.58 -3.83
N SER A 25 7.66 10.61 -3.84
CA SER A 25 6.32 10.75 -4.41
C SER A 25 5.23 10.04 -3.60
N SER A 26 5.53 9.64 -2.36
CA SER A 26 4.61 8.85 -1.53
C SER A 26 4.79 9.08 -0.03
N LEU A 27 3.79 8.66 0.73
CA LEU A 27 3.85 8.55 2.19
C LEU A 27 4.01 7.06 2.55
N GLY A 28 5.13 6.71 3.16
CA GLY A 28 5.46 5.34 3.53
C GLY A 28 4.70 4.87 4.76
N ILE A 29 3.96 3.76 4.63
CA ILE A 29 3.35 3.04 5.76
C ILE A 29 4.02 1.67 5.86
N PHE A 30 4.63 1.40 7.00
CA PHE A 30 5.23 0.11 7.32
C PHE A 30 4.20 -0.80 8.00
N ILE A 31 4.04 -2.00 7.46
CA ILE A 31 3.19 -3.07 8.02
C ILE A 31 4.07 -4.29 8.27
N TYR A 32 4.11 -4.75 9.52
CA TYR A 32 4.88 -5.92 9.93
C TYR A 32 4.02 -6.83 10.79
N THR A 33 3.85 -8.08 10.37
CA THR A 33 3.04 -9.07 11.06
C THR A 33 3.45 -10.48 10.63
N PHE A 34 2.94 -11.50 11.32
CA PHE A 34 3.21 -12.90 11.03
C PHE A 34 1.93 -13.67 10.76
N THR A 35 1.98 -14.60 9.81
CA THR A 35 0.91 -15.58 9.62
C THR A 35 0.95 -16.64 10.72
N ASN A 36 -0.19 -17.28 10.97
CA ASN A 36 -0.29 -18.40 11.93
C ASN A 36 0.09 -19.77 11.33
N THR A 37 0.57 -19.78 10.09
CA THR A 37 0.96 -20.99 9.35
C THR A 37 2.37 -20.85 8.78
N ALA A 38 3.04 -22.00 8.61
CA ALA A 38 4.30 -22.13 7.88
C ALA A 38 4.11 -22.81 6.50
N ASN A 39 2.87 -23.20 6.16
CA ASN A 39 2.58 -23.75 4.84
C ASN A 39 2.66 -22.65 3.78
N TRP A 40 3.50 -22.84 2.77
CA TRP A 40 3.76 -21.80 1.76
C TRP A 40 2.51 -21.40 0.96
N ALA A 41 1.70 -22.37 0.53
CA ALA A 41 0.50 -22.08 -0.26
C ALA A 41 -0.54 -21.31 0.56
N GLU A 42 -0.71 -21.68 1.82
CA GLU A 42 -1.61 -20.99 2.74
C GLU A 42 -1.11 -19.58 3.10
N TYR A 43 0.19 -19.43 3.35
CA TYR A 43 0.84 -18.14 3.55
C TYR A 43 0.58 -17.19 2.38
N MET A 44 0.81 -17.66 1.14
CA MET A 44 0.57 -16.85 -0.07
C MET A 44 -0.89 -16.39 -0.17
N ARG A 45 -1.84 -17.28 0.13
CA ARG A 45 -3.27 -16.95 0.14
C ARG A 45 -3.62 -15.90 1.20
N ILE A 46 -3.06 -16.03 2.40
CA ILE A 46 -3.28 -15.05 3.49
C ILE A 46 -2.66 -13.70 3.11
N GLN A 47 -1.46 -13.69 2.53
CA GLN A 47 -0.80 -12.47 2.08
C GLN A 47 -1.61 -11.73 1.01
N GLU A 48 -2.14 -12.44 0.02
CA GLU A 48 -3.01 -11.88 -1.00
C GLU A 48 -4.28 -11.26 -0.39
N ASP A 49 -4.99 -12.00 0.46
CA ASP A 49 -6.21 -11.54 1.13
C ASP A 49 -5.96 -10.28 1.99
N VAL A 50 -4.85 -10.25 2.72
CA VAL A 50 -4.43 -9.07 3.49
C VAL A 50 -4.16 -7.87 2.58
N ASN A 51 -3.41 -8.05 1.48
CA ASN A 51 -3.08 -6.97 0.56
C ASN A 51 -4.35 -6.39 -0.11
N LEU A 52 -5.27 -7.25 -0.55
CA LEU A 52 -6.53 -6.82 -1.16
C LEU A 52 -7.41 -6.05 -0.16
N LYS A 53 -7.49 -6.49 1.10
CA LYS A 53 -8.19 -5.74 2.16
C LYS A 53 -7.53 -4.40 2.45
N ILE A 54 -6.20 -4.31 2.43
CA ILE A 54 -5.49 -3.04 2.57
C ILE A 54 -5.86 -2.11 1.41
N MET A 55 -5.89 -2.61 0.17
CA MET A 55 -6.31 -1.80 -0.99
C MET A 55 -7.71 -1.24 -0.80
N GLN A 56 -8.67 -2.09 -0.40
CA GLN A 56 -10.04 -1.66 -0.12
C GLN A 56 -10.10 -0.58 0.97
N ILE A 57 -9.38 -0.77 2.09
CA ILE A 57 -9.35 0.22 3.18
C ILE A 57 -8.81 1.57 2.70
N VAL A 58 -7.76 1.56 1.88
CA VAL A 58 -7.17 2.79 1.32
C VAL A 58 -8.19 3.52 0.45
N GLU A 59 -8.87 2.80 -0.45
CA GLU A 59 -9.90 3.34 -1.34
C GLU A 59 -11.12 3.88 -0.57
N GLU A 60 -11.62 3.12 0.41
CA GLU A 60 -12.79 3.50 1.24
C GLU A 60 -12.54 4.78 2.05
N ASN A 61 -11.29 5.09 2.37
CA ASN A 61 -10.90 6.32 3.05
C ASN A 61 -10.61 7.49 2.08
N GLY A 62 -10.93 7.34 0.80
CA GLY A 62 -10.75 8.37 -0.23
C GLY A 62 -9.30 8.61 -0.62
N SER A 63 -8.41 7.66 -0.33
CA SER A 63 -7.00 7.69 -0.70
C SER A 63 -6.73 6.69 -1.83
N GLY A 64 -5.51 6.71 -2.36
CA GLY A 64 -5.07 5.79 -3.40
C GLY A 64 -3.58 5.48 -3.26
N PHE A 65 -3.12 4.47 -4.00
CA PHE A 65 -1.69 4.17 -4.07
C PHE A 65 -0.98 5.22 -4.91
N ALA A 66 0.18 5.66 -4.40
CA ALA A 66 1.01 6.61 -5.10
C ALA A 66 1.71 5.94 -6.29
N PHE A 67 1.62 6.60 -7.44
CA PHE A 67 2.51 6.36 -8.57
C PHE A 67 3.62 7.42 -8.55
N PRO A 68 4.81 7.15 -9.12
CA PRO A 68 5.85 8.15 -9.25
C PRO A 68 5.30 9.43 -9.90
N SER A 69 5.46 10.56 -9.20
CA SER A 69 4.98 11.86 -9.64
C SER A 69 6.13 12.83 -9.85
N GLN A 70 6.04 13.68 -10.86
CA GLN A 70 7.02 14.74 -11.11
C GLN A 70 6.30 16.05 -11.40
N SER A 71 6.88 17.15 -10.94
CA SER A 71 6.47 18.49 -11.35
C SER A 71 7.34 18.93 -12.52
N VAL A 72 6.73 19.18 -13.68
CA VAL A 72 7.44 19.62 -14.89
C VAL A 72 7.26 21.12 -15.07
N TYR A 73 8.37 21.86 -15.10
CA TYR A 73 8.37 23.28 -15.44
C TYR A 73 8.55 23.46 -16.95
N LEU A 74 7.58 24.12 -17.60
CA LEU A 74 7.58 24.36 -19.05
C LEU A 74 7.84 25.84 -19.33
N GLU A 75 8.96 26.16 -19.98
CA GLU A 75 9.32 27.54 -20.33
C GLU A 75 8.47 28.11 -21.48
N SER A 76 8.04 27.27 -22.43
CA SER A 76 7.12 27.67 -23.49
C SER A 76 6.29 26.49 -23.97
N MET A 77 5.02 26.74 -24.27
CA MET A 77 4.17 25.76 -24.93
C MET A 77 4.49 25.75 -26.44
N PRO A 78 4.55 24.57 -27.08
CA PRO A 78 4.70 24.51 -28.53
C PRO A 78 3.55 25.28 -29.19
N LYS A 79 3.88 26.16 -30.15
CA LYS A 79 2.87 26.88 -30.91
C LYS A 79 2.09 25.88 -31.77
N PRO A 80 0.76 25.97 -31.83
CA PRO A 80 -0.01 25.16 -32.78
C PRO A 80 0.54 25.38 -34.19
N THR A 81 0.89 24.30 -34.88
CA THR A 81 1.18 24.35 -36.31
C THR A 81 -0.14 24.53 -37.05
N ASP A 82 -0.36 25.72 -37.60
CA ASP A 82 -1.45 25.97 -38.55
C ASP A 82 -1.21 25.11 -39.80
N ASN A 83 -2.13 24.19 -40.10
CA ASN A 83 -2.26 23.49 -41.38
C ASN A 83 -3.45 24.07 -42.15
#